data_AF-A0AAV9DI53-F1
#
_entry.id   AF-A0AAV9DI53-F1
#
_cell.length_a   1.000
_cell.length_b   1.000
_cell.length_c   1.000
_cell.angle_alpha   90.00
_cell.angle_beta   90.00
_cell.angle_gamma   90.00
#
_symmetry.space_group_name_H-M   'P 1'
#
loop_
_entity.id
_entity.type
_entity.pdbx_description
1 polymer ?
#
loop_
_entity_poly.entity_id
_entity_poly.type
_entity_poly.pdbx_seq_one_letter_code
_entity_poly.pdbx_strand_id
1 'polypeptide(L)'
;MFLRISVLVPDLFRGNPWRKGQDQSEFEQWFSSLSLERVANDIAMTTKWMADEFLAAGISKKLNLIGFCFGGRQLIEILARDKQAYFGTGACFYGTQMNPSLAAEINVPVLFISGDNDPFCPLSTVYEMEKRIEGSRVVIYNGRGHGFAHRPESPEEDEDAENAFVVMRHWLHDYLVVNKG
;
A
#
# COMPACT_ATOMS: atom_id res chain seq x y z
N MET A 1 8.72 20.34 -13.58
CA MET A 1 9.32 19.13 -14.17
C MET A 1 8.37 17.98 -13.90
N PHE A 2 7.74 17.39 -14.92
CA PHE A 2 6.84 16.25 -14.73
C PHE A 2 7.67 15.00 -14.42
N LEU A 3 7.51 14.41 -13.24
CA LEU A 3 8.07 13.11 -12.93
C LEU A 3 7.36 12.06 -13.78
N ARG A 4 8.11 11.41 -14.68
CA ARG A 4 7.63 10.23 -15.41
C ARG A 4 7.78 9.04 -14.48
N ILE A 5 6.66 8.49 -14.03
CA ILE A 5 6.62 7.32 -13.13
C ILE A 5 6.09 6.15 -13.94
N SER A 6 6.77 5.01 -13.85
CA SER A 6 6.30 3.72 -14.38
C SER A 6 5.55 2.99 -13.27
N VAL A 7 4.35 2.50 -13.55
CA VAL A 7 3.48 1.83 -12.57
C VAL A 7 3.12 0.45 -13.08
N LEU A 8 3.20 -0.55 -12.20
CA LEU A 8 2.74 -1.91 -12.44
C LEU A 8 1.63 -2.24 -11.45
N VAL A 9 0.48 -2.67 -11.95
CA VAL A 9 -0.67 -3.11 -11.15
C VAL A 9 -0.99 -4.56 -11.53
N PRO A 10 -0.51 -5.56 -10.76
CA PRO A 10 -0.77 -6.95 -11.07
C PRO A 10 -2.23 -7.32 -10.76
N ASP A 11 -2.85 -8.16 -11.61
CA ASP A 11 -4.16 -8.74 -11.33
C ASP A 11 -4.04 -9.90 -10.32
N LEU A 12 -4.03 -9.55 -9.03
CA LEU A 12 -3.91 -10.50 -7.91
C LEU A 12 -5.12 -11.43 -7.76
N PHE A 13 -6.24 -11.11 -8.43
CA PHE A 13 -7.49 -11.85 -8.37
C PHE A 13 -7.71 -12.73 -9.61
N ARG A 14 -6.83 -12.66 -10.61
CA ARG A 14 -6.84 -13.49 -11.83
C ARG A 14 -8.20 -13.47 -12.54
N GLY A 15 -8.73 -12.27 -12.76
CA GLY A 15 -10.00 -12.03 -13.44
C GLY A 15 -11.24 -12.20 -12.54
N ASN A 16 -11.08 -12.56 -11.27
CA ASN A 16 -12.19 -12.75 -10.33
C ASN A 16 -12.16 -11.77 -9.12
N PRO A 17 -12.16 -10.44 -9.36
CA PRO A 17 -12.20 -9.46 -8.27
C PRO A 17 -13.59 -9.42 -7.62
N TRP A 18 -13.64 -8.99 -6.35
CA TRP A 18 -14.89 -8.59 -5.72
C TRP A 18 -15.45 -7.34 -6.41
N ARG A 19 -16.74 -7.34 -6.74
CA ARG A 19 -17.41 -6.30 -7.52
C ARG A 19 -18.53 -5.64 -6.72
N LYS A 20 -18.75 -4.37 -7.01
CA LYS A 20 -19.90 -3.62 -6.46
C LYS A 20 -21.21 -4.31 -6.89
N GLY A 21 -22.11 -4.50 -5.93
CA GLY A 21 -23.43 -5.11 -6.17
C GLY A 21 -23.48 -6.63 -6.01
N GLN A 22 -22.35 -7.29 -5.69
CA GLN A 22 -22.39 -8.67 -5.21
C GLN A 22 -23.06 -8.74 -3.83
N ASP A 23 -23.66 -9.90 -3.52
CA ASP A 23 -24.23 -10.14 -2.21
C ASP A 23 -23.12 -10.16 -1.16
N GLN A 24 -23.19 -9.25 -0.19
CA GLN A 24 -22.21 -9.14 0.88
C GLN A 24 -22.08 -10.45 1.70
N SER A 25 -23.11 -11.29 1.71
CA SER A 25 -23.06 -12.62 2.35
C SER A 25 -22.03 -13.56 1.71
N GLU A 26 -21.69 -13.37 0.44
CA GLU A 26 -20.70 -14.16 -0.30
C GLU A 26 -19.26 -13.67 -0.08
N PHE A 27 -19.06 -12.53 0.59
CA PHE A 27 -17.75 -11.90 0.72
C PHE A 27 -16.74 -12.80 1.42
N GLU A 28 -17.13 -13.41 2.54
CA GLU A 28 -16.25 -14.29 3.31
C GLU A 28 -15.85 -15.54 2.51
N GLN A 29 -16.78 -16.09 1.73
CA GLN A 29 -16.50 -17.23 0.86
C GLN A 29 -15.53 -16.84 -0.26
N TRP A 30 -15.78 -15.71 -0.93
CA TRP A 30 -14.88 -15.18 -1.96
C TRP A 30 -13.50 -14.89 -1.39
N PHE A 31 -13.42 -14.22 -0.24
CA PHE A 31 -12.17 -13.87 0.41
C PHE A 31 -11.38 -15.11 0.83
N SER A 32 -12.05 -16.11 1.41
CA SER A 32 -11.44 -17.39 1.79
C SER A 32 -10.96 -18.22 0.60
N SER A 33 -11.50 -17.99 -0.60
CA SER A 33 -11.00 -18.61 -1.82
C SER A 33 -9.66 -18.04 -2.30
N LEU A 34 -9.24 -16.88 -1.77
CA LEU A 34 -7.96 -16.27 -2.06
C LEU A 34 -6.86 -16.97 -1.27
N SER A 35 -5.91 -17.61 -1.97
CA SER A 35 -4.65 -18.02 -1.36
C SER A 35 -3.78 -16.78 -1.15
N LEU A 36 -3.66 -16.32 0.11
CA LEU A 36 -2.79 -15.18 0.46
C LEU A 36 -1.31 -15.46 0.14
N GLU A 37 -0.89 -16.71 0.25
CA GLU A 37 0.45 -17.15 -0.17
C GLU A 37 0.64 -16.97 -1.68
N ARG A 38 -0.32 -17.42 -2.50
CA ARG A 38 -0.30 -17.18 -3.96
C ARG A 38 -0.25 -15.69 -4.27
N VAL A 39 -1.06 -14.87 -3.60
CA VAL A 39 -1.05 -13.41 -3.81
C VAL A 39 0.32 -12.82 -3.49
N ALA A 40 0.93 -13.22 -2.37
CA ALA A 40 2.28 -12.77 -2.02
C ALA A 40 3.32 -13.21 -3.07
N ASN A 41 3.22 -14.44 -3.58
CA ASN A 41 4.08 -14.93 -4.65
C ASN A 41 3.88 -14.18 -5.97
N ASP A 42 2.64 -13.88 -6.35
CA ASP A 42 2.31 -13.08 -7.55
C ASP A 42 2.92 -11.66 -7.44
N ILE A 43 2.87 -11.02 -6.25
CA ILE A 43 3.53 -9.73 -6.00
C ILE A 43 5.06 -9.87 -6.09
N ALA A 44 5.65 -10.89 -5.46
CA ALA A 44 7.10 -11.09 -5.49
C ALA A 44 7.63 -11.33 -6.91
N MET A 45 6.95 -12.16 -7.70
CA MET A 45 7.31 -12.42 -9.11
C MET A 45 7.24 -11.16 -9.96
N THR A 46 6.17 -10.38 -9.83
CA THR A 46 6.00 -9.14 -10.62
C THR A 46 6.95 -8.03 -10.18
N THR A 47 7.25 -7.93 -8.89
CA THR A 47 8.30 -7.06 -8.33
C THR A 47 9.66 -7.39 -8.93
N LYS A 48 10.06 -8.68 -8.90
CA LYS A 48 11.33 -9.13 -9.46
C LYS A 48 11.40 -8.83 -10.96
N TRP A 49 10.35 -9.15 -11.71
CA TRP A 49 10.29 -8.87 -13.14
C TRP A 49 10.49 -7.37 -13.44
N MET A 50 9.75 -6.49 -12.76
CA MET A 50 9.88 -5.04 -12.96
C MET A 50 11.27 -4.52 -12.59
N ALA A 51 11.86 -5.02 -11.51
CA ALA A 51 13.21 -4.67 -11.10
C ALA A 51 14.28 -5.12 -12.11
N ASP A 52 14.13 -6.32 -12.68
CA ASP A 52 15.02 -6.85 -13.71
C ASP A 52 14.91 -6.03 -15.01
N GLU A 53 13.69 -5.66 -15.44
CA GLU A 53 13.46 -4.79 -16.60
C GLU A 53 14.08 -3.40 -16.42
N PHE A 54 13.94 -2.79 -15.24
CA PHE A 54 14.56 -1.50 -14.94
C PHE A 54 16.07 -1.58 -14.94
N LEU A 55 16.62 -2.64 -14.33
CA LEU A 55 18.07 -2.85 -14.34
C LEU A 55 18.61 -3.02 -15.77
N ALA A 56 17.91 -3.79 -16.62
CA ALA A 56 18.26 -3.96 -18.03
C ALA A 56 18.20 -2.64 -18.83
N ALA A 57 17.29 -1.73 -18.45
CA ALA A 57 17.19 -0.39 -19.01
C ALA A 57 18.18 0.63 -18.41
N GLY A 58 19.08 0.22 -17.50
CA GLY A 58 20.03 1.12 -16.83
C GLY A 58 19.39 2.04 -15.77
N ILE A 59 18.19 1.69 -15.30
CA ILE A 59 17.45 2.38 -14.25
C ILE A 59 17.68 1.65 -12.91
N SER A 60 17.56 2.37 -11.80
CA SER A 60 17.63 1.74 -10.47
C SER A 60 16.59 0.63 -10.33
N LYS A 61 17.01 -0.52 -9.77
CA LYS A 61 16.12 -1.63 -9.41
C LYS A 61 15.27 -1.37 -8.16
N LYS A 62 15.48 -0.24 -7.48
CA LYS A 62 14.72 0.14 -6.29
C LYS A 62 13.34 0.65 -6.69
N LEU A 63 12.32 0.04 -6.08
CA LEU A 63 10.91 0.32 -6.32
C LEU A 63 10.27 0.91 -5.07
N ASN A 64 9.10 1.53 -5.24
CA ASN A 64 8.22 1.86 -4.13
C ASN A 64 6.96 1.00 -4.22
N LEU A 65 6.34 0.73 -3.07
CA LEU A 65 5.10 -0.05 -2.99
C LEU A 65 3.95 0.81 -2.49
N ILE A 66 2.81 0.75 -3.17
CA ILE A 66 1.57 1.44 -2.75
C ILE A 66 0.50 0.36 -2.58
N GLY A 67 -0.23 0.41 -1.46
CA GLY A 67 -1.27 -0.55 -1.15
C GLY A 67 -2.50 0.12 -0.54
N PHE A 68 -3.69 -0.24 -1.02
CA PHE A 68 -4.96 0.30 -0.54
C PHE A 68 -5.85 -0.82 0.00
N CYS A 69 -6.50 -0.63 1.17
CA CYS A 69 -7.39 -1.64 1.76
C CYS A 69 -6.68 -3.01 1.91
N PHE A 70 -7.13 -4.03 1.18
CA PHE A 70 -6.47 -5.33 1.07
C PHE A 70 -5.02 -5.20 0.57
N GLY A 71 -4.76 -4.31 -0.39
CA GLY A 71 -3.40 -4.00 -0.83
C GLY A 71 -2.53 -3.42 0.28
N GLY A 72 -3.12 -2.70 1.24
CA GLY A 72 -2.41 -2.20 2.42
C GLY A 72 -1.95 -3.35 3.34
N ARG A 73 -2.78 -4.38 3.51
CA ARG A 73 -2.38 -5.64 4.18
C ARG A 73 -1.21 -6.29 3.47
N GLN A 74 -1.32 -6.47 2.16
CA GLN A 74 -0.29 -7.12 1.37
C GLN A 74 1.02 -6.32 1.36
N LEU A 75 0.95 -4.99 1.39
CA LEU A 75 2.13 -4.13 1.50
C LEU A 75 2.93 -4.46 2.76
N ILE A 76 2.28 -4.57 3.93
CA ILE A 76 2.96 -4.92 5.19
C ILE A 76 3.63 -6.29 5.09
N GLU A 77 2.90 -7.30 4.59
CA GLU A 77 3.43 -8.66 4.40
C GLU A 77 4.64 -8.70 3.47
N ILE A 78 4.60 -7.94 2.36
CA ILE A 78 5.66 -7.94 1.36
C ILE A 78 6.88 -7.18 1.85
N LEU A 79 6.71 -6.02 2.47
CA LEU A 79 7.85 -5.26 3.02
C LEU A 79 8.56 -6.03 4.14
N ALA A 80 7.82 -6.78 4.96
CA ALA A 80 8.40 -7.63 6.00
C ALA A 80 9.25 -8.77 5.43
N ARG A 81 8.93 -9.25 4.21
CA ARG A 81 9.67 -10.33 3.53
C ARG A 81 10.82 -9.81 2.66
N ASP A 82 10.76 -8.56 2.22
CA ASP A 82 11.69 -7.99 1.23
C ASP A 82 13.13 -7.91 1.75
N LYS A 83 13.34 -7.70 3.06
CA LYS A 83 14.68 -7.50 3.65
C LYS A 83 15.51 -6.46 2.89
N GLN A 84 14.87 -5.38 2.44
CA GLN A 84 15.43 -4.30 1.61
C GLN A 84 15.98 -4.76 0.25
N ALA A 85 15.52 -5.88 -0.32
CA ALA A 85 15.98 -6.35 -1.62
C ALA A 85 15.52 -5.42 -2.75
N TYR A 86 14.23 -5.06 -2.78
CA TYR A 86 13.62 -4.34 -3.89
C TYR A 86 13.06 -2.97 -3.50
N PHE A 87 12.54 -2.82 -2.29
CA PHE A 87 11.80 -1.60 -1.95
C PHE A 87 12.66 -0.55 -1.25
N GLY A 88 12.33 0.72 -1.49
CA GLY A 88 12.88 1.89 -0.78
C GLY A 88 11.91 2.49 0.24
N THR A 89 10.61 2.42 -0.02
CA THR A 89 9.55 2.85 0.90
C THR A 89 8.20 2.24 0.52
N GLY A 90 7.22 2.32 1.43
CA GLY A 90 5.82 2.00 1.18
C GLY A 90 4.86 3.17 1.46
N ALA A 91 3.70 3.17 0.80
CA ALA A 91 2.54 3.99 1.16
C ALA A 91 1.30 3.11 1.34
N CYS A 92 0.82 3.00 2.58
CA CYS A 92 -0.31 2.19 3.00
C CYS A 92 -1.54 3.07 3.23
N PHE A 93 -2.57 2.88 2.41
CA PHE A 93 -3.86 3.55 2.55
C PHE A 93 -4.88 2.62 3.21
N TYR A 94 -5.37 3.02 4.39
CA TYR A 94 -6.43 2.36 5.15
C TYR A 94 -6.31 0.82 5.10
N GLY A 95 -5.13 0.30 5.43
CA GLY A 95 -4.83 -1.13 5.36
C GLY A 95 -5.73 -1.95 6.28
N THR A 96 -6.39 -2.98 5.76
CA THR A 96 -7.29 -3.83 6.55
C THR A 96 -6.58 -5.06 7.09
N GLN A 97 -6.92 -5.50 8.30
CA GLN A 97 -6.35 -6.72 8.91
C GLN A 97 -4.80 -6.77 8.87
N MET A 98 -4.14 -5.62 9.05
CA MET A 98 -2.68 -5.56 9.15
C MET A 98 -2.21 -6.31 10.40
N ASN A 99 -1.05 -6.97 10.33
CA ASN A 99 -0.47 -7.73 11.42
C ASN A 99 0.73 -6.99 12.06
N PRO A 100 0.56 -6.29 13.20
CA PRO A 100 1.63 -5.51 13.83
C PRO A 100 2.86 -6.30 14.21
N SER A 101 2.76 -7.62 14.41
CA SER A 101 3.93 -8.45 14.73
C SER A 101 5.01 -8.38 13.63
N LEU A 102 4.62 -8.12 12.38
CA LEU A 102 5.53 -8.00 11.24
C LEU A 102 6.29 -6.67 11.19
N ALA A 103 5.90 -5.67 11.97
CA ALA A 103 6.52 -4.34 11.93
C ALA A 103 8.04 -4.39 12.14
N ALA A 104 8.51 -5.29 13.01
CA ALA A 104 9.94 -5.42 13.32
C ALA A 104 10.78 -5.98 12.15
N GLU A 105 10.14 -6.62 11.16
CA GLU A 105 10.81 -7.16 9.98
C GLU A 105 10.84 -6.15 8.82
N ILE A 106 10.10 -5.05 8.93
CA ILE A 106 10.03 -4.00 7.91
C ILE A 106 11.18 -3.02 8.11
N ASN A 107 12.10 -3.01 7.16
CA ASN A 107 13.34 -2.25 7.22
C ASN A 107 13.32 -0.99 6.34
N VAL A 108 12.14 -0.57 5.86
CA VAL A 108 11.97 0.63 5.04
C VAL A 108 10.83 1.48 5.60
N PRO A 109 10.90 2.81 5.52
CA PRO A 109 9.85 3.69 5.99
C PRO A 109 8.51 3.43 5.30
N VAL A 110 7.42 3.55 6.05
CA VAL A 110 6.06 3.43 5.52
C VAL A 110 5.26 4.69 5.86
N LEU A 111 4.63 5.28 4.85
CA LEU A 111 3.60 6.29 5.04
C LEU A 111 2.26 5.59 5.23
N PHE A 112 1.61 5.83 6.37
CA PHE A 112 0.24 5.39 6.63
C PHE A 112 -0.72 6.56 6.41
N ILE A 113 -1.75 6.34 5.59
CA ILE A 113 -2.83 7.28 5.34
C ILE A 113 -4.14 6.62 5.74
N SER A 114 -4.82 7.15 6.74
CA SER A 114 -6.06 6.58 7.27
C SER A 114 -7.08 7.67 7.60
N GLY A 115 -8.36 7.31 7.57
CA GLY A 115 -9.42 8.07 8.20
C GLY A 115 -9.62 7.61 9.65
N ASP A 116 -10.08 8.49 10.53
CA ASP A 116 -10.36 8.14 11.93
C ASP A 116 -11.78 7.58 12.16
N ASN A 117 -12.63 7.60 11.14
CA ASN A 117 -13.97 7.01 11.13
C ASN A 117 -14.02 5.71 10.30
N ASP A 118 -12.88 5.02 10.17
CA ASP A 118 -12.75 3.75 9.44
C ASP A 118 -12.81 2.54 10.40
N PRO A 119 -13.92 1.77 10.44
CA PRO A 119 -14.04 0.62 11.32
C PRO A 119 -13.16 -0.57 10.88
N PHE A 120 -12.68 -0.60 9.63
CA PHE A 120 -11.85 -1.69 9.09
C PHE A 120 -10.35 -1.43 9.28
N CYS A 121 -9.95 -0.20 9.61
CA CYS A 121 -8.57 0.20 9.87
C CYS A 121 -8.45 0.95 11.21
N PRO A 122 -8.47 0.24 12.36
CA PRO A 122 -8.34 0.88 13.66
C PRO A 122 -7.03 1.67 13.79
N LEU A 123 -7.12 2.93 14.22
CA LEU A 123 -5.95 3.80 14.36
C LEU A 123 -4.92 3.27 15.37
N SER A 124 -5.35 2.48 16.37
CA SER A 124 -4.42 1.81 17.30
C SER A 124 -3.41 0.93 16.57
N THR A 125 -3.87 0.18 15.55
CA THR A 125 -3.01 -0.68 14.72
C THR A 125 -2.07 0.16 13.87
N VAL A 126 -2.56 1.27 13.31
CA VAL A 126 -1.76 2.19 12.48
C VAL A 126 -0.63 2.84 13.31
N TYR A 127 -0.95 3.35 14.50
CA TYR A 127 0.03 3.95 15.40
C TYR A 127 1.02 2.90 15.95
N GLU A 128 0.59 1.67 16.22
CA GLU A 128 1.51 0.60 16.62
C GLU A 128 2.52 0.30 15.51
N MET A 129 2.06 0.22 14.26
CA MET A 129 2.93 0.02 13.10
C MET A 129 3.92 1.16 12.94
N GLU A 130 3.45 2.41 12.92
CA GLU A 130 4.32 3.57 12.74
C GLU A 130 5.40 3.66 13.83
N LYS A 131 5.04 3.42 15.08
CA LYS A 131 6.01 3.42 16.18
C LYS A 131 7.10 2.37 16.03
N ARG A 132 6.79 1.23 15.40
CA ARG A 132 7.69 0.06 15.31
C ARG A 132 8.49 0.01 14.01
N ILE A 133 8.06 0.71 12.96
CA ILE A 133 8.74 0.75 11.67
C ILE A 133 9.51 2.06 11.56
N GLU A 134 10.83 1.98 11.62
CA GLU A 134 11.70 3.15 11.63
C GLU A 134 11.46 4.10 10.44
N GLY A 135 11.40 5.40 10.74
CA GLY A 135 11.19 6.45 9.75
C GLY A 135 9.77 6.56 9.19
N SER A 136 8.82 5.73 9.64
CA SER A 136 7.43 5.77 9.21
C SER A 136 6.69 7.02 9.69
N ARG A 137 5.57 7.34 9.02
CA ARG A 137 4.72 8.48 9.35
C ARG A 137 3.25 8.11 9.19
N VAL A 138 2.41 8.65 10.07
CA VAL A 138 0.94 8.59 9.92
C VAL A 138 0.38 9.94 9.50
N VAL A 139 -0.60 9.91 8.59
CA VAL A 139 -1.46 11.05 8.25
C VAL A 139 -2.92 10.62 8.43
N ILE A 140 -3.63 11.34 9.29
CA ILE A 140 -5.02 11.06 9.62
C ILE A 140 -5.92 12.12 9.02
N TYR A 141 -6.97 11.68 8.33
CA TYR A 141 -8.03 12.55 7.83
C TYR A 141 -9.27 12.42 8.72
N ASN A 142 -9.59 13.49 9.43
CA ASN A 142 -10.67 13.54 10.41
C ASN A 142 -12.03 13.37 9.73
N GLY A 143 -12.89 12.53 10.32
CA GLY A 143 -14.22 12.19 9.82
C GLY A 143 -14.25 11.23 8.64
N ARG A 144 -13.09 10.84 8.09
CA ARG A 144 -13.04 10.01 6.87
C ARG A 144 -13.20 8.53 7.18
N GLY A 145 -13.98 7.88 6.32
CA GLY A 145 -14.22 6.45 6.37
C GLY A 145 -13.28 5.65 5.48
N HIS A 146 -13.58 4.36 5.36
CA HIS A 146 -12.81 3.45 4.53
C HIS A 146 -12.92 3.79 3.05
N GLY A 147 -11.78 3.89 2.35
CA GLY A 147 -11.79 4.12 0.91
C GLY A 147 -12.01 5.56 0.45
N PHE A 148 -11.95 6.54 1.37
CA PHE A 148 -12.15 7.97 1.08
C PHE A 148 -11.33 8.46 -0.12
N ALA A 149 -10.08 8.00 -0.25
CA ALA A 149 -9.17 8.39 -1.32
C ALA A 149 -9.55 7.84 -2.72
N HIS A 150 -10.47 6.87 -2.81
CA HIS A 150 -10.92 6.28 -4.07
C HIS A 150 -12.35 6.63 -4.45
N ARG A 151 -13.20 6.85 -3.45
CA ARG A 151 -14.64 7.03 -3.62
C ARG A 151 -15.12 8.13 -2.67
N PRO A 152 -14.67 9.37 -2.85
CA PRO A 152 -15.15 10.47 -2.03
C PRO A 152 -16.67 10.63 -2.21
N GLU A 153 -17.38 10.79 -1.11
CA GLU A 153 -18.85 10.93 -1.09
C GLU A 153 -19.29 12.40 -0.93
N SER A 154 -18.33 13.32 -0.73
CA SER A 154 -18.55 14.76 -0.59
C SER A 154 -17.41 15.57 -1.22
N PRO A 155 -17.63 16.86 -1.58
CA PRO A 155 -16.56 17.73 -2.05
C PRO A 155 -15.39 17.84 -1.07
N GLU A 156 -15.68 17.90 0.24
CA GLU A 156 -14.65 17.94 1.27
C GLU A 156 -13.85 16.64 1.34
N GLU A 157 -14.46 15.50 1.03
CA GLU A 157 -13.75 14.21 0.94
C GLU A 157 -12.90 14.12 -0.32
N ASP A 158 -13.35 14.73 -1.42
CA ASP A 158 -12.59 14.82 -2.67
C ASP A 158 -11.34 15.69 -2.50
N GLU A 159 -11.45 16.81 -1.77
CA GLU A 159 -10.30 17.62 -1.37
C GLU A 159 -9.30 16.84 -0.50
N ASP A 160 -9.81 16.07 0.46
CA ASP A 160 -8.97 15.20 1.31
C ASP A 160 -8.32 14.05 0.51
N ALA A 161 -9.02 13.48 -0.47
CA ALA A 161 -8.49 12.48 -1.38
C ALA A 161 -7.34 13.03 -2.25
N GLU A 162 -7.51 14.23 -2.82
CA GLU A 162 -6.46 14.91 -3.59
C GLU A 162 -5.26 15.26 -2.69
N ASN A 163 -5.52 15.74 -1.47
CA ASN A 163 -4.46 15.99 -0.50
C ASN A 163 -3.67 14.70 -0.18
N ALA A 164 -4.37 13.59 0.07
CA ALA A 164 -3.74 12.30 0.34
C ALA A 164 -2.88 11.82 -0.83
N PHE A 165 -3.33 12.04 -2.07
CA PHE A 165 -2.54 11.77 -3.27
C PHE A 165 -1.27 12.62 -3.32
N VAL A 166 -1.37 13.93 -3.05
CA VAL A 166 -0.20 14.84 -3.02
C VAL A 166 0.80 14.45 -1.94
N VAL A 167 0.33 14.15 -0.72
CA VAL A 167 1.20 13.70 0.39
C VAL A 167 1.94 12.42 0.02
N MET A 168 1.22 11.43 -0.52
CA MET A 168 1.82 10.19 -1.01
C MET A 168 2.86 10.49 -2.09
N ARG A 169 2.57 11.34 -3.08
CA ARG A 169 3.51 11.65 -4.15
C ARG A 169 4.79 12.29 -3.64
N HIS A 170 4.70 13.23 -2.69
CA HIS A 170 5.88 13.84 -2.08
C HIS A 170 6.71 12.80 -1.32
N TRP A 171 6.06 11.98 -0.50
CA TRP A 171 6.72 10.89 0.22
C TRP A 171 7.49 9.95 -0.71
N LEU A 172 6.83 9.43 -1.75
CA LEU A 172 7.44 8.51 -2.71
C LEU A 172 8.61 9.15 -3.46
N HIS A 173 8.50 10.44 -3.78
CA HIS A 173 9.56 11.18 -4.46
C HIS A 173 10.83 11.29 -3.60
N ASP A 174 10.68 11.64 -2.33
CA ASP A 174 11.82 11.85 -1.43
C ASP A 174 12.64 10.56 -1.29
N TYR A 175 11.99 9.40 -1.18
CA TYR A 175 12.68 8.11 -1.08
C TYR A 175 13.20 7.55 -2.42
N LEU A 176 12.70 8.02 -3.58
CA LEU A 176 13.29 7.66 -4.88
C LEU A 176 14.55 8.48 -5.21
N VAL A 177 14.61 9.73 -4.74
CA VAL A 177 15.72 10.65 -5.03
C VAL A 177 16.87 10.48 -4.04
N VAL A 178 16.58 10.21 -2.76
CA VAL A 178 17.61 10.03 -1.71
C VAL A 178 18.43 8.75 -1.91
N ASN A 179 17.87 7.72 -2.56
CA ASN A 179 18.57 6.46 -2.86
C ASN A 179 19.48 6.52 -4.10
N LYS A 180 19.94 7.72 -4.51
CA LYS A 180 20.97 7.93 -5.53
C LYS A 180 22.41 7.98 -4.97
N GLY A 181 22.59 7.67 -3.68
CA GLY A 181 23.90 7.62 -3.01
C GLY A 181 24.55 6.25 -3.11
#